data_AF-A0A2N2L404-F1
#
_entry.id   AF-A0A2N2L404-F1
#
_cell.length_a   1.000
_cell.length_b   1.000
_cell.length_c   1.000
_cell.angle_alpha   90.00
_cell.angle_beta   90.00
_cell.angle_gamma   90.00
#
_symmetry.space_group_name_H-M   'P 1'
#
loop_
_entity.id
_entity.type
_entity.pdbx_description
1 polymer ?
#
loop_
_entity_poly.entity_id
_entity_poly.type
_entity_poly.pdbx_seq_one_letter_code
_entity_poly.pdbx_strand_id
1 'polypeptide(L)'
;TAEIHLATGFQNIIYDSPDFPPDLKERIYRDLKKKFKAEWKEKDTEEQFLYKTRKKGFGSFKQEMWNLPAPTISKLGAQLEKQLAFLFGKLKVNSTYEITQKYVQPVDVNLELPTALKG
;
A
#
# COMPACT_ATOMS: atom_id res chain seq x y z
N THR A 1 7.68 3.75 -23.47
CA THR A 1 6.47 3.68 -22.63
C THR A 1 6.90 3.62 -21.18
N ALA A 2 6.42 4.52 -20.31
CA ALA A 2 6.72 4.44 -18.88
C ALA A 2 5.71 3.48 -18.22
N GLU A 3 6.17 2.32 -17.79
CA GLU A 3 5.37 1.43 -16.95
C GLU A 3 5.36 2.00 -15.53
N ILE A 4 4.16 2.30 -15.02
CA ILE A 4 3.98 2.83 -13.67
C ILE A 4 3.37 1.73 -12.82
N HIS A 5 4.16 1.14 -11.92
CA HIS A 5 3.65 0.21 -10.91
C HIS A 5 2.91 0.99 -9.82
N LEU A 6 1.64 1.27 -10.08
CA LEU A 6 0.85 2.15 -9.23
C LEU A 6 0.77 1.65 -7.78
N ALA A 7 0.58 0.34 -7.58
CA ALA A 7 0.53 -0.29 -6.26
C ALA A 7 1.80 -0.02 -5.43
N THR A 8 2.99 -0.07 -6.04
CA THR A 8 4.25 0.23 -5.36
C THR A 8 4.32 1.70 -4.96
N GLY A 9 3.81 2.61 -5.79
CA GLY A 9 3.74 4.04 -5.49
C GLY A 9 2.92 4.34 -4.23
N PHE A 10 1.74 3.71 -4.09
CA PHE A 10 0.91 3.88 -2.90
C PHE A 10 1.55 3.28 -1.64
N GLN A 11 2.24 2.14 -1.75
CA GLN A 11 3.03 1.60 -0.64
C GLN A 11 4.17 2.53 -0.24
N ASN A 12 4.76 3.25 -1.20
CA ASN A 12 5.81 4.22 -0.90
C ASN A 12 5.27 5.38 -0.05
N ILE A 13 4.08 5.90 -0.40
CA ILE A 13 3.41 6.95 0.39
C ILE A 13 3.26 6.52 1.85
N ILE A 14 2.91 5.26 2.11
CA ILE A 14 2.75 4.73 3.47
C ILE A 14 4.06 4.81 4.27
N TYR A 15 5.16 4.19 3.82
CA TYR A 15 6.39 4.27 4.66
C TYR A 15 7.12 5.62 4.60
N ASP A 16 6.82 6.48 3.62
CA ASP A 16 7.41 7.82 3.54
C ASP A 16 6.64 8.82 4.42
N SER A 17 5.45 8.44 4.90
CA SER A 17 4.62 9.23 5.80
C SER A 17 5.30 9.46 7.15
N PRO A 18 5.30 10.69 7.70
CA PRO A 18 5.76 10.95 9.06
C PRO A 18 4.86 10.33 10.13
N ASP A 19 3.62 9.96 9.76
CA ASP A 19 2.65 9.36 10.67
C ASP A 19 2.78 7.83 10.76
N PHE A 20 3.61 7.21 9.89
CA PHE A 20 3.87 5.79 9.95
C PHE A 20 4.79 5.47 11.15
N PRO A 21 4.47 4.48 12.01
CA PRO A 21 5.21 4.26 13.24
C PRO A 21 6.70 3.95 12.96
N PRO A 22 7.63 4.75 13.50
CA PRO A 22 9.06 4.61 13.19
C PRO A 22 9.62 3.28 13.70
N ASP A 23 9.15 2.80 14.85
CA ASP A 23 9.54 1.50 15.42
C ASP A 23 9.13 0.34 14.52
N LEU A 24 7.92 0.39 13.94
CA LEU A 24 7.44 -0.62 13.00
C LEU A 24 8.26 -0.57 11.70
N LYS A 25 8.54 0.63 11.18
CA LYS A 25 9.38 0.83 9.99
C LYS A 25 10.77 0.23 10.16
N GLU A 26 11.41 0.48 11.29
CA GLU A 26 12.73 -0.07 11.62
C GLU A 26 12.71 -1.59 11.74
N ARG A 27 11.69 -2.16 12.42
CA ARG A 27 11.50 -3.61 12.52
C ARG A 27 11.35 -4.25 11.15
N ILE A 28 10.54 -3.66 10.27
CA ILE A 28 10.37 -4.10 8.88
C ILE A 28 11.72 -4.04 8.16
N TYR A 29 12.42 -2.92 8.20
CA TYR A 29 13.68 -2.74 7.47
C TYR A 29 14.78 -3.69 7.95
N ARG A 30 14.85 -3.96 9.26
CA ARG A 30 15.74 -4.98 9.82
C ARG A 30 15.41 -6.39 9.31
N ASP A 31 14.13 -6.75 9.28
CA ASP A 31 13.68 -8.05 8.77
C ASP A 31 13.97 -8.20 7.27
N LEU A 32 13.77 -7.13 6.48
CA LEU A 32 14.10 -7.10 5.06
C LEU A 32 15.60 -7.31 4.81
N LYS A 33 16.46 -6.58 5.55
CA LYS A 33 17.93 -6.74 5.47
C LYS A 33 18.37 -8.16 5.81
N LYS A 34 17.66 -8.85 6.72
CA LYS A 34 17.95 -10.24 7.08
C LYS A 34 17.46 -11.22 6.01
N LYS A 35 16.19 -11.16 5.63
CA LYS A 35 15.54 -12.14 4.75
C LYS A 35 15.94 -11.99 3.28
N PHE A 36 16.11 -10.76 2.82
CA PHE A 36 16.39 -10.45 1.42
C PHE A 36 17.83 -10.01 1.18
N LYS A 37 18.76 -10.37 2.07
CA LYS A 37 20.19 -10.04 1.95
C LYS A 37 20.78 -10.44 0.59
N ALA A 38 20.34 -11.56 0.02
CA ALA A 38 20.78 -12.02 -1.29
C ALA A 38 20.38 -11.09 -2.46
N GLU A 39 19.38 -10.22 -2.25
CA GLU A 39 18.97 -9.20 -3.23
C GLU A 39 19.76 -7.89 -3.07
N TRP A 40 20.56 -7.76 -2.01
CA TRP A 40 21.43 -6.61 -1.78
C TRP A 40 22.70 -6.76 -2.62
N LYS A 41 22.76 -6.01 -3.72
CA LYS A 41 23.92 -6.00 -4.63
C LYS A 41 25.03 -5.14 -4.04
N GLU A 42 26.27 -5.48 -4.34
CA GLU A 42 27.47 -4.78 -3.85
C GLU A 42 27.45 -3.26 -4.09
N LYS A 43 26.87 -2.83 -5.23
CA LYS A 43 26.75 -1.41 -5.61
C LYS A 43 25.51 -0.70 -5.07
N ASP A 44 24.56 -1.42 -4.46
CA ASP A 44 23.33 -0.81 -3.96
C ASP A 44 23.59 -0.16 -2.60
N THR A 45 23.20 1.11 -2.44
CA THR A 45 23.15 1.73 -1.11
C THR A 45 22.07 1.08 -0.26
N GLU A 46 22.13 1.24 1.07
CA GLU A 46 21.08 0.73 1.96
C GLU A 46 19.70 1.28 1.59
N GLU A 47 19.61 2.56 1.25
CA GLU A 47 18.36 3.22 0.85
C GLU A 47 17.81 2.62 -0.45
N GLN A 48 18.68 2.34 -1.42
CA GLN A 48 18.28 1.70 -2.67
C GLN A 48 17.80 0.27 -2.44
N PHE A 49 18.49 -0.50 -1.59
CA PHE A 49 18.09 -1.84 -1.21
C PHE A 49 16.71 -1.83 -0.52
N LEU A 50 16.52 -0.95 0.47
CA LEU A 50 15.26 -0.83 1.20
C LEU A 50 14.12 -0.34 0.29
N TYR A 51 14.38 0.63 -0.59
CA TYR A 51 13.39 1.12 -1.55
C TYR A 51 12.88 -0.01 -2.48
N LYS A 52 13.76 -0.89 -2.94
CA LYS A 52 13.39 -2.02 -3.81
C LYS A 52 12.64 -3.13 -3.05
N THR A 53 12.99 -3.36 -1.78
CA THR A 53 12.51 -4.52 -1.01
C THR A 53 11.34 -4.21 -0.08
N ARG A 54 11.08 -2.95 0.28
CA ARG A 54 10.00 -2.55 1.21
C ARG A 54 8.60 -3.06 0.84
N LYS A 55 8.32 -3.26 -0.45
CA LYS A 55 7.07 -3.89 -0.92
C LYS A 55 6.85 -5.31 -0.39
N LYS A 56 7.93 -6.01 -0.03
CA LYS A 56 7.91 -7.37 0.52
C LYS A 56 7.66 -7.37 2.04
N GLY A 57 7.74 -6.21 2.70
CA GLY A 57 7.55 -6.08 4.14
C GLY A 57 6.11 -6.29 4.61
N PHE A 58 5.12 -5.91 3.79
CA PHE A 58 3.70 -5.95 4.16
C PHE A 58 3.23 -7.36 4.56
N GLY A 59 3.74 -8.40 3.92
CA GLY A 59 3.34 -9.78 4.21
C GLY A 59 3.76 -10.24 5.61
N SER A 60 5.03 -10.02 5.97
CA SER A 60 5.58 -10.48 7.26
C SER A 60 5.04 -9.70 8.46
N PHE A 61 4.53 -8.47 8.23
CA PHE A 61 4.03 -7.57 9.28
C PHE A 61 2.53 -7.27 9.10
N LYS A 62 1.79 -8.16 8.42
CA LYS A 62 0.40 -7.91 8.04
C LYS A 62 -0.47 -7.56 9.24
N GLN A 63 -0.30 -8.26 10.36
CA GLN A 63 -1.08 -8.04 11.57
C GLN A 63 -0.82 -6.67 12.18
N GLU A 64 0.44 -6.27 12.33
CA GLU A 64 0.77 -4.94 12.85
C GLU A 64 0.31 -3.82 11.92
N MET A 65 0.43 -4.02 10.61
CA MET A 65 -0.07 -3.07 9.60
C MET A 65 -1.60 -2.91 9.65
N TRP A 66 -2.33 -4.00 9.89
CA TRP A 66 -3.79 -3.98 10.04
C TRP A 66 -4.25 -3.37 11.36
N ASN A 67 -3.44 -3.49 12.40
CA ASN A 67 -3.76 -3.02 13.75
C ASN A 67 -3.09 -1.67 14.10
N LEU A 68 -2.74 -0.86 13.09
CA LEU A 68 -2.27 0.49 13.33
C LEU A 68 -3.34 1.32 14.07
N PRO A 69 -2.93 2.24 14.96
CA PRO A 69 -3.88 3.09 15.68
C PRO A 69 -4.79 3.86 14.72
N ALA A 70 -6.07 4.02 15.09
CA ALA A 70 -7.04 4.74 14.27
C ALA A 70 -6.57 6.14 13.81
N PRO A 71 -5.92 6.97 14.65
CA PRO A 71 -5.37 8.25 14.19
C PRO A 71 -4.32 8.12 13.09
N THR A 72 -3.47 7.09 13.15
CA THR A 72 -2.47 6.79 12.12
C THR A 72 -3.15 6.36 10.83
N ILE A 73 -4.12 5.44 10.91
CA ILE A 73 -4.89 4.99 9.75
C ILE A 73 -5.58 6.16 9.05
N SER A 74 -6.22 7.06 9.79
CA SER A 74 -6.90 8.23 9.22
C SER A 74 -5.95 9.15 8.45
N LYS A 75 -4.76 9.43 9.01
CA LYS A 75 -3.77 10.29 8.36
C LYS A 75 -3.15 9.65 7.12
N LEU A 76 -2.82 8.35 7.20
CA LEU A 76 -2.36 7.59 6.04
C LEU A 76 -3.43 7.54 4.96
N GLY A 77 -4.69 7.28 5.35
CA GLY A 77 -5.85 7.28 4.47
C GLY A 77 -6.00 8.60 3.71
N ALA A 78 -5.90 9.74 4.39
CA ALA A 78 -5.99 11.05 3.76
C ALA A 78 -4.87 11.29 2.72
N GLN A 79 -3.65 10.81 2.98
CA GLN A 79 -2.52 10.92 2.03
C GLN A 79 -2.75 10.05 0.80
N LEU A 80 -3.24 8.82 0.99
CA LEU A 80 -3.59 7.90 -0.10
C LEU A 80 -4.77 8.43 -0.92
N GLU A 81 -5.82 8.91 -0.27
CA GLU A 81 -7.00 9.50 -0.92
C GLU A 81 -6.61 10.70 -1.78
N LYS A 82 -5.74 11.59 -1.27
CA LYS A 82 -5.22 12.73 -2.05
C LYS A 82 -4.52 12.27 -3.34
N GLN A 83 -3.70 11.23 -3.26
CA GLN A 83 -3.03 10.68 -4.45
C GLN A 83 -4.04 10.04 -5.42
N LEU A 84 -5.04 9.33 -4.91
CA LEU A 84 -6.09 8.72 -5.72
C LEU A 84 -6.92 9.80 -6.44
N ALA A 85 -7.37 10.82 -5.73
CA ALA A 85 -8.13 11.94 -6.28
C ALA A 85 -7.34 12.68 -7.36
N PHE A 86 -6.04 12.90 -7.16
CA PHE A 86 -5.16 13.48 -8.17
C PHE A 86 -5.13 12.65 -9.46
N LEU A 87 -4.92 11.33 -9.33
CA LEU A 87 -4.86 10.42 -10.49
C LEU A 87 -6.21 10.32 -11.21
N PHE A 88 -7.31 10.22 -10.46
CA PHE A 88 -8.66 10.15 -11.01
C PHE A 88 -9.01 11.42 -11.79
N GLY A 89 -8.60 12.58 -11.27
CA GLY A 89 -8.70 13.85 -11.98
C GLY A 89 -7.91 13.85 -13.29
N LYS A 90 -6.66 13.37 -13.28
CA LYS A 90 -5.83 13.25 -14.50
C LYS A 90 -6.41 12.29 -15.54
N LEU A 91 -7.08 11.24 -15.09
CA LEU A 91 -7.73 10.24 -15.93
C LEU A 91 -9.17 10.61 -16.31
N LYS A 92 -9.65 11.81 -15.93
CA LYS A 92 -11.02 12.31 -16.20
C LYS A 92 -12.14 11.38 -15.70
N VAL A 93 -11.91 10.74 -14.55
CA VAL A 93 -12.90 9.81 -13.94
C VAL A 93 -14.08 10.54 -13.30
N ASN A 94 -13.90 11.80 -12.87
CA ASN A 94 -14.85 12.52 -12.00
C ASN A 94 -16.27 12.70 -12.56
N SER A 95 -16.50 12.47 -13.85
CA SER A 95 -17.81 12.63 -14.51
C SER A 95 -18.33 11.34 -15.14
N THR A 96 -17.78 10.18 -14.77
CA THR A 96 -18.19 8.89 -15.35
C THR A 96 -19.17 8.11 -14.49
N TYR A 97 -19.56 8.62 -13.32
CA TYR A 97 -20.45 7.91 -12.39
C TYR A 97 -21.81 7.55 -13.03
N GLU A 98 -22.52 8.53 -13.58
CA GLU A 98 -23.83 8.30 -14.22
C GLU A 98 -23.75 7.33 -15.40
N ILE A 99 -22.69 7.46 -16.21
CA ILE A 99 -22.42 6.56 -17.34
C ILE A 99 -22.15 5.14 -16.83
N THR A 100 -21.35 5.00 -15.78
CA THR A 100 -21.02 3.71 -15.17
C THR A 100 -22.27 3.05 -14.63
N GLN A 101 -23.12 3.77 -13.88
CA GLN A 101 -24.40 3.24 -13.41
C GLN A 101 -25.34 2.82 -14.54
N LYS A 102 -25.38 3.57 -15.65
CA LYS A 102 -26.25 3.25 -16.78
C LYS A 102 -25.87 1.94 -17.46
N TYR A 103 -24.57 1.68 -17.62
CA TYR A 103 -24.08 0.59 -18.47
C TYR A 103 -23.46 -0.60 -17.72
N VAL A 104 -23.08 -0.43 -16.45
CA VAL A 104 -22.54 -1.50 -15.62
C VAL A 104 -23.64 -2.02 -14.71
N GLN A 105 -23.95 -3.32 -14.83
CA GLN A 105 -24.81 -4.04 -13.89
C GLN A 105 -23.91 -4.78 -12.90
N PRO A 106 -23.77 -4.31 -11.64
CA PRO A 106 -22.93 -4.97 -10.66
C PRO A 106 -23.49 -6.36 -10.37
N VAL A 107 -22.65 -7.39 -10.43
CA VAL A 107 -23.00 -8.72 -9.95
C VAL A 107 -22.65 -8.78 -8.47
N ASP A 108 -23.65 -9.06 -7.64
CA ASP A 108 -23.40 -9.32 -6.22
C ASP A 108 -22.71 -10.69 -6.09
N VAL A 109 -21.48 -10.67 -5.56
CA VAL A 109 -20.69 -11.87 -5.31
C VAL A 109 -20.68 -12.11 -3.82
N ASN A 110 -21.51 -13.06 -3.37
CA ASN A 110 -21.56 -13.45 -1.98
C ASN A 110 -20.24 -14.15 -1.60
N LEU A 111 -19.41 -13.46 -0.82
CA LEU A 111 -18.16 -14.01 -0.30
C LEU A 111 -18.44 -14.63 1.07
N GLU A 112 -18.19 -15.94 1.20
CA GLU A 112 -18.23 -16.57 2.52
C GLU A 112 -17.14 -15.96 3.42
N LEU A 113 -17.53 -15.52 4.62
CA LEU A 113 -16.59 -15.04 5.62
C LEU A 113 -15.55 -16.15 5.92
N PRO A 114 -14.24 -15.85 5.86
CA PRO A 114 -13.22 -16.78 6.29
C PRO A 114 -13.50 -17.27 7.71
N THR A 115 -13.34 -18.58 7.97
CA THR A 115 -13.63 -19.19 9.28
C THR A 115 -12.92 -18.48 10.43
N ALA A 116 -11.71 -17.94 10.19
CA ALA A 116 -10.92 -17.19 11.16
C ALA A 116 -11.53 -15.84 11.60
N LEU A 117 -12.57 -15.35 10.92
CA LEU A 117 -13.28 -14.10 11.23
C LEU A 117 -14.72 -14.36 11.73
N LYS A 118 -15.11 -15.63 11.88
CA LYS A 118 -16.40 -16.03 12.44
C LYS A 118 -16.26 -16.23 13.96
N GLY A 119 -16.37 -15.14 14.73
CA GLY A 119 -16.53 -15.16 16.19
C GLY A 119 -15.25 -15.23 16.99
#